data_AF-A0A4Q3JQM8-F1
#
_entry.id   AF-A0A4Q3JQM8-F1
#
_cell.length_a   1.000
_cell.length_b   1.000
_cell.length_c   1.000
_cell.angle_alpha   90.00
_cell.angle_beta   90.00
_cell.angle_gamma   90.00
#
_symmetry.space_group_name_H-M   'P 1'
#
loop_
_entity.id
_entity.type
_entity.pdbx_description
1 polymer ?
#
loop_
_entity_poly.entity_id
_entity_poly.type
_entity_poly.pdbx_seq_one_letter_code
_entity_poly.pdbx_strand_id
1 'polypeptide(L)'
;MIASRLWYVVLSIVIGFLTFSLYVGASRFDRASKKTMSEGLSGDAQVVSWYLRDDARKRSSALINFALDPDLAAALGKSSGAADKPPTDTRDKVKKLLKTVDDKLPAELKFTALFAIDQYGRVVAQQGFDQASGIEDFEMGGYPIVADALHGWIRDDSWVLDGRIYRVVARPVEGDTSQGPAGAIVGARIIDDVFARDLTKRTGAAVAFFASKTRVAAAAPEGFPTSMLDAITTDLDAVEQD
;
A
#
# COMPACT_ATOMS: atom_id res chain seq x y z
N MET A 1 50.97 53.99 21.39
CA MET A 1 50.22 53.52 20.19
C MET A 1 50.44 52.04 19.85
N ILE A 2 51.58 51.42 20.18
CA ILE A 2 51.83 49.99 19.90
C ILE A 2 51.04 49.06 20.85
N ALA A 3 50.92 49.43 22.13
CA ALA A 3 50.21 48.63 23.13
C ALA A 3 48.70 48.45 22.83
N SER A 4 48.00 49.46 22.32
CA SER A 4 46.58 49.31 21.94
C SER A 4 46.39 48.47 20.68
N ARG A 5 47.32 48.56 19.71
CA ARG A 5 47.30 47.75 18.49
C ARG A 5 47.54 46.26 18.78
N LEU A 6 48.43 45.95 19.72
CA LEU A 6 48.66 44.58 20.21
C LEU A 6 47.36 43.99 20.81
N TRP A 7 46.64 44.77 21.62
CA TRP A 7 45.38 44.33 22.22
C TRP A 7 44.28 44.05 21.19
N TYR A 8 44.17 44.82 20.11
CA TYR A 8 43.21 44.51 19.05
C TYR A 8 43.54 43.20 18.32
N VAL A 9 44.82 42.88 18.12
CA VAL A 9 45.23 41.59 17.53
C VAL A 9 44.85 40.44 18.47
N VAL A 10 45.17 40.55 19.76
CA VAL A 10 44.80 39.54 20.77
C VAL A 10 43.28 39.35 20.82
N LEU A 11 42.51 40.44 20.81
CA LEU A 11 41.05 40.40 20.86
C LEU A 11 40.46 39.75 19.60
N SER A 12 41.03 40.02 18.42
CA SER A 12 40.60 39.37 17.17
C SER A 12 40.87 37.87 17.15
N ILE A 13 42.01 37.42 17.71
CA ILE A 13 42.34 36.00 17.85
C ILE A 13 41.36 35.31 18.81
N VAL A 14 41.03 35.94 19.93
CA VAL A 14 40.05 35.40 20.90
C VAL A 14 38.67 35.27 20.26
N ILE A 15 38.21 36.29 19.52
CA ILE A 15 36.92 36.21 18.80
C ILE A 15 36.95 35.11 17.74
N GLY A 16 38.03 35.01 16.95
CA GLY A 16 38.21 33.96 15.96
C GLY A 16 38.13 32.56 16.60
N PHE A 17 38.82 32.36 17.72
CA PHE A 17 38.76 31.11 18.47
C PHE A 17 37.36 30.79 19.01
N LEU A 18 36.64 31.78 19.53
CA LEU A 18 35.27 31.62 20.02
C LEU A 18 34.31 31.25 18.87
N THR A 19 34.36 31.97 17.75
CA THR A 19 33.53 31.67 16.57
C THR A 19 33.83 30.29 15.98
N PHE A 20 35.11 29.92 15.89
CA PHE A 20 35.52 28.59 15.45
C PHE A 20 35.00 27.50 16.39
N SER A 21 35.11 27.70 17.70
CA SER A 21 34.61 26.75 18.70
C SER A 21 33.10 26.57 18.61
N LEU A 22 32.34 27.65 18.39
CA LEU A 22 30.90 27.60 18.15
C LEU A 22 30.56 26.84 16.86
N TYR A 23 31.28 27.08 15.78
CA TYR A 23 31.04 26.40 14.50
C TYR A 23 31.38 24.90 14.56
N VAL A 24 32.46 24.54 15.27
CA VAL A 24 32.79 23.13 15.53
C VAL A 24 31.73 22.48 16.42
N GLY A 25 31.24 23.19 17.44
CA GLY A 25 30.15 22.73 18.29
C GLY A 25 28.87 22.47 17.49
N ALA A 26 28.42 23.45 16.71
CA ALA A 26 27.25 23.35 15.85
C ALA A 26 27.40 22.22 14.83
N SER A 27 28.53 22.15 14.11
CA SER A 27 28.74 21.10 13.11
C SER A 27 28.79 19.68 13.71
N ARG A 28 29.29 19.51 14.94
CA ARG A 28 29.22 18.22 15.64
C ARG A 28 27.80 17.88 16.04
N PHE A 29 27.04 18.84 16.56
CA PHE A 29 25.64 18.65 16.90
C PHE A 29 24.82 18.29 15.66
N ASP A 30 24.96 19.04 14.57
CA ASP A 30 24.25 18.79 13.32
C ASP A 30 24.57 17.41 12.74
N ARG A 31 25.83 16.97 12.78
CA ARG A 31 26.22 15.62 12.33
C ARG A 31 25.64 14.53 13.23
N ALA A 32 25.68 14.72 14.54
CA ALA A 32 25.10 13.78 15.49
C ALA A 32 23.58 13.67 15.30
N SER A 33 22.88 14.80 15.21
CA SER A 33 21.44 14.87 14.95
C SER A 33 21.08 14.24 13.60
N LYS A 34 21.82 14.53 12.52
CA LYS A 34 21.61 13.89 11.21
C LYS A 34 21.78 12.37 11.27
N LYS A 35 22.81 11.89 11.97
CA LYS A 35 23.05 10.46 12.13
C LYS A 35 21.90 9.80 12.90
N THR A 36 21.53 10.33 14.06
CA THR A 36 20.41 9.81 14.86
C THR A 36 19.09 9.83 14.09
N MET A 37 18.83 10.91 13.34
CA MET A 37 17.64 11.01 12.49
C MET A 37 17.65 9.95 11.37
N SER A 38 18.79 9.77 10.69
CA SER A 38 18.93 8.76 9.64
C SER A 38 18.75 7.34 10.17
N GLU A 39 19.29 7.05 11.36
CA GLU A 39 19.13 5.75 12.02
C GLU A 39 17.66 5.52 12.42
N GLY A 40 17.00 6.54 12.97
CA GLY A 40 15.57 6.50 13.30
C GLY A 40 14.70 6.26 12.07
N LEU A 41 14.88 7.06 11.01
CA LEU A 41 14.14 6.91 9.76
C LEU A 41 14.37 5.54 9.10
N SER A 42 15.60 5.01 9.16
CA SER A 42 15.88 3.66 8.65
C SER A 42 15.13 2.59 9.44
N GLY A 43 15.06 2.73 10.77
CA GLY A 43 14.28 1.83 11.63
C GLY A 43 12.79 1.90 11.31
N ASP A 44 12.23 3.11 11.24
CA ASP A 44 10.82 3.33 10.92
C ASP A 44 10.45 2.79 9.53
N ALA A 45 11.29 3.05 8.51
CA ALA A 45 11.07 2.55 7.16
C ALA A 45 11.09 1.01 7.11
N GLN A 46 11.98 0.37 7.88
CA GLN A 46 12.04 -1.09 7.97
C GLN A 46 10.77 -1.67 8.62
N VAL A 47 10.31 -1.08 9.72
CA VAL A 47 9.09 -1.52 10.42
C VAL A 47 7.85 -1.32 9.54
N VAL A 48 7.75 -0.18 8.84
CA VAL A 48 6.66 0.08 7.88
C VAL A 48 6.70 -0.92 6.73
N SER A 49 7.87 -1.19 6.15
CA SER A 49 8.04 -2.18 5.07
C SER A 49 7.59 -3.57 5.51
N TRP A 50 7.98 -4.01 6.71
CA TRP A 50 7.54 -5.28 7.27
C TRP A 50 6.04 -5.34 7.48
N TYR A 51 5.45 -4.28 8.04
CA TYR A 51 4.01 -4.20 8.21
C TYR A 51 3.27 -4.33 6.88
N LEU A 52 3.71 -3.60 5.84
CA LEU A 52 3.08 -3.66 4.53
C LEU A 52 3.16 -5.08 3.95
N ARG A 53 4.32 -5.74 4.01
CA ARG A 53 4.47 -7.13 3.53
C ARG A 53 3.59 -8.10 4.31
N ASP A 54 3.53 -7.96 5.63
CA ASP A 54 2.70 -8.80 6.49
C ASP A 54 1.20 -8.59 6.26
N ASP A 55 0.74 -7.35 6.08
CA ASP A 55 -0.66 -7.02 5.75
C ASP A 55 -1.11 -7.69 4.44
N ALA A 56 -0.29 -7.64 3.38
CA ALA A 56 -0.60 -8.33 2.12
C ALA A 56 -0.69 -9.85 2.31
N ARG A 57 0.25 -10.43 3.07
CA ARG A 57 0.25 -11.87 3.37
C ARG A 57 -0.98 -12.28 4.19
N LYS A 58 -1.35 -11.52 5.21
CA LYS A 58 -2.53 -11.79 6.06
C LYS A 58 -3.81 -11.70 5.25
N ARG A 59 -3.95 -10.68 4.40
CA ARG A 59 -5.09 -10.53 3.48
C ARG A 59 -5.17 -11.70 2.50
N SER A 60 -4.05 -12.12 1.94
CA SER A 60 -4.00 -13.34 1.12
C SER A 60 -4.45 -14.58 1.89
N SER A 61 -3.95 -14.79 3.11
CA SER A 61 -4.36 -15.92 3.93
C SER A 61 -5.85 -15.89 4.28
N ALA A 62 -6.44 -14.71 4.47
CA ALA A 62 -7.86 -14.58 4.77
C ALA A 62 -8.76 -15.03 3.60
N LEU A 63 -8.25 -14.99 2.36
CA LEU A 63 -8.96 -15.45 1.17
C LEU A 63 -8.86 -16.97 0.93
N ILE A 64 -8.06 -17.72 1.71
CA ILE A 64 -7.87 -19.18 1.54
C ILE A 64 -9.19 -19.94 1.57
N ASN A 65 -10.04 -19.66 2.57
CA ASN A 65 -11.29 -20.40 2.75
C ASN A 65 -12.25 -20.23 1.57
N PHE A 66 -12.14 -19.11 0.84
CA PHE A 66 -12.95 -18.86 -0.35
C PHE A 66 -12.32 -19.44 -1.60
N ALA A 67 -10.99 -19.36 -1.73
CA ALA A 67 -10.25 -20.01 -2.80
C ALA A 67 -10.48 -21.54 -2.84
N LEU A 68 -10.80 -22.15 -1.69
CA LEU A 68 -11.11 -23.58 -1.54
C LEU A 68 -12.61 -23.89 -1.52
N ASP A 69 -13.48 -22.90 -1.72
CA ASP A 69 -14.93 -23.11 -1.65
C ASP A 69 -15.44 -23.85 -2.90
N PRO A 70 -15.97 -25.08 -2.78
CA PRO A 70 -16.44 -25.85 -3.93
C PRO A 70 -17.65 -25.21 -4.61
N ASP A 71 -18.49 -24.46 -3.88
CA ASP A 71 -19.64 -23.76 -4.44
C ASP A 71 -19.22 -22.61 -5.36
N LEU A 72 -18.11 -21.94 -5.00
CA LEU A 72 -17.50 -20.91 -5.81
C LEU A 72 -16.82 -21.52 -7.05
N ALA A 73 -16.01 -22.57 -6.86
CA ALA A 73 -15.34 -23.24 -7.97
C ALA A 73 -16.35 -23.75 -9.01
N ALA A 74 -17.46 -24.35 -8.56
CA ALA A 74 -18.54 -24.78 -9.45
C ALA A 74 -19.24 -23.61 -10.17
N ALA A 75 -19.43 -22.48 -9.49
CA ALA A 75 -20.04 -21.29 -10.10
C ALA A 75 -19.10 -20.65 -11.15
N LEU A 76 -17.81 -20.52 -10.85
CA LEU A 76 -16.82 -19.98 -11.79
C LEU A 76 -16.56 -20.92 -12.96
N GLY A 77 -16.58 -22.24 -12.74
CA GLY A 77 -16.53 -23.24 -13.81
C GLY A 77 -17.73 -23.14 -14.75
N LYS A 78 -18.95 -22.94 -14.21
CA LYS A 78 -20.15 -22.67 -15.03
C LYS A 78 -20.05 -21.38 -15.84
N SER A 79 -19.51 -20.32 -15.24
CA SER A 79 -19.25 -19.06 -15.95
C SER A 79 -18.27 -19.27 -17.09
N SER A 80 -17.18 -20.02 -16.85
CA SER A 80 -16.16 -20.31 -17.86
C SER A 80 -16.73 -21.15 -19.01
N GLY A 81 -17.69 -22.04 -18.76
CA GLY A 81 -18.39 -22.77 -19.82
C GLY A 81 -19.29 -21.91 -20.72
N ALA A 82 -19.60 -20.66 -20.34
CA ALA A 82 -20.43 -19.77 -21.14
C ALA A 82 -19.60 -19.02 -22.19
N ALA A 83 -20.07 -19.05 -23.45
CA ALA A 83 -19.34 -18.52 -24.61
C ALA A 83 -19.07 -17.01 -24.53
N ASP A 84 -20.04 -16.21 -24.08
CA ASP A 84 -19.93 -14.75 -24.11
C ASP A 84 -19.91 -14.13 -22.71
N LYS A 85 -21.03 -14.24 -21.98
CA LYS A 85 -21.22 -13.53 -20.69
C LYS A 85 -21.48 -14.51 -19.55
N PRO A 86 -20.96 -14.21 -18.34
CA PRO A 86 -21.34 -14.92 -17.13
C PRO A 86 -22.87 -14.94 -16.94
N PRO A 87 -23.50 -16.12 -16.81
CA PRO A 87 -24.94 -16.23 -16.62
C PRO A 87 -25.43 -15.46 -15.38
N THR A 88 -26.55 -14.74 -15.49
CA THR A 88 -27.07 -13.87 -14.41
C THR A 88 -27.30 -14.61 -13.09
N ASP A 89 -27.81 -15.84 -13.15
CA ASP A 89 -27.98 -16.73 -12.00
C ASP A 89 -26.65 -17.06 -11.30
N THR A 90 -25.59 -17.25 -12.09
CA THR A 90 -24.23 -17.47 -11.59
C THR A 90 -23.68 -16.21 -10.93
N ARG A 91 -23.89 -15.03 -11.54
CA ARG A 91 -23.46 -13.74 -10.96
C ARG A 91 -24.12 -13.49 -9.61
N ASP A 92 -25.42 -13.74 -9.48
CA ASP A 92 -26.16 -13.58 -8.22
C ASP A 92 -25.69 -14.56 -7.14
N LYS A 93 -25.41 -15.82 -7.51
CA LYS A 93 -24.85 -16.81 -6.58
C LYS A 93 -23.47 -16.37 -6.08
N VAL A 94 -22.57 -16.00 -6.98
CA VAL A 94 -21.20 -15.56 -6.62
C VAL A 94 -21.24 -14.27 -5.79
N LYS A 95 -22.13 -13.33 -6.09
CA LYS A 95 -22.30 -12.10 -5.29
C LYS A 95 -22.72 -12.40 -3.85
N LYS A 96 -23.63 -13.36 -3.64
CA LYS A 96 -24.02 -13.81 -2.29
C LYS A 96 -22.86 -14.48 -1.55
N LEU A 97 -22.06 -15.28 -2.26
CA LEU A 97 -20.86 -15.90 -1.70
C LEU A 97 -19.83 -14.83 -1.29
N LEU A 98 -19.53 -13.86 -2.16
CA LEU A 98 -18.64 -12.72 -1.85
C LEU A 98 -19.10 -11.92 -0.63
N LYS A 99 -20.41 -11.68 -0.50
CA LYS A 99 -20.96 -11.03 0.70
C LYS A 99 -20.72 -11.86 1.96
N THR A 100 -20.94 -13.17 1.89
CA THR A 100 -20.69 -14.08 3.02
C THR A 100 -19.21 -14.09 3.41
N VAL A 101 -18.30 -13.96 2.44
CA VAL A 101 -16.86 -13.79 2.71
C VAL A 101 -16.60 -12.49 3.44
N ASP A 102 -17.09 -11.37 2.92
CA ASP A 102 -16.86 -10.07 3.54
C ASP A 102 -17.39 -10.00 4.98
N ASP A 103 -18.53 -10.66 5.26
CA ASP A 103 -19.11 -10.77 6.59
C ASP A 103 -18.27 -11.63 7.54
N LYS A 104 -17.54 -12.63 7.03
CA LYS A 104 -16.65 -13.52 7.81
C LYS A 104 -15.25 -12.94 7.99
N LEU A 105 -14.85 -11.94 7.20
CA LEU A 105 -13.54 -11.32 7.33
C LEU A 105 -13.45 -10.47 8.60
N PRO A 106 -12.36 -10.59 9.38
CA PRO A 106 -12.09 -9.67 10.48
C PRO A 106 -12.07 -8.22 9.97
N ALA A 107 -12.57 -7.28 10.78
CA ALA A 107 -12.67 -5.86 10.41
C ALA A 107 -11.34 -5.28 9.86
N GLU A 108 -10.21 -5.71 10.44
CA GLU A 108 -8.87 -5.26 10.04
C GLU A 108 -8.46 -5.76 8.64
N LEU A 109 -8.97 -6.91 8.22
CA LEU A 109 -8.62 -7.58 6.96
C LEU A 109 -9.69 -7.41 5.89
N LYS A 110 -10.74 -6.64 6.16
CA LYS A 110 -11.76 -6.31 5.16
C LYS A 110 -11.16 -5.58 3.97
N PHE A 111 -11.69 -5.90 2.80
CA PHE A 111 -11.32 -5.26 1.55
C PHE A 111 -12.29 -4.12 1.26
N THR A 112 -11.81 -3.14 0.51
CA THR A 112 -12.67 -2.09 -0.05
C THR A 112 -13.47 -2.64 -1.21
N ALA A 113 -12.83 -3.50 -2.00
CA ALA A 113 -13.45 -4.19 -3.12
C ALA A 113 -13.01 -5.66 -3.17
N LEU A 114 -13.95 -6.53 -3.52
CA LEU A 114 -13.70 -7.95 -3.81
C LEU A 114 -14.26 -8.28 -5.19
N PHE A 115 -13.50 -9.06 -5.96
CA PHE A 115 -13.85 -9.49 -7.30
C PHE A 115 -13.71 -11.01 -7.40
N ALA A 116 -14.66 -11.63 -8.08
CA ALA A 116 -14.57 -13.02 -8.49
C ALA A 116 -14.48 -13.06 -10.02
N ILE A 117 -13.45 -13.74 -10.52
CA ILE A 117 -13.03 -13.72 -11.91
C ILE A 117 -13.04 -15.16 -12.41
N ASP A 118 -13.54 -15.37 -13.63
CA ASP A 118 -13.53 -16.69 -14.27
C ASP A 118 -12.20 -17.01 -14.98
N GLN A 119 -12.07 -18.20 -15.59
CA GLN A 119 -10.84 -18.64 -16.26
C GLN A 119 -10.40 -17.75 -17.42
N TYR A 120 -11.31 -16.98 -18.00
CA TYR A 120 -11.04 -16.10 -19.13
C TYR A 120 -10.70 -14.67 -18.69
N GLY A 121 -10.69 -14.39 -17.38
CA GLY A 121 -10.42 -13.06 -16.85
C GLY A 121 -11.63 -12.14 -16.78
N ARG A 122 -12.85 -12.67 -16.98
CA ARG A 122 -14.10 -11.91 -16.91
C ARG A 122 -14.55 -11.79 -15.46
N VAL A 123 -14.98 -10.58 -15.04
CA VAL A 123 -15.49 -10.37 -13.69
C VAL A 123 -16.93 -10.88 -13.60
N VAL A 124 -17.12 -11.99 -12.88
CA VAL A 124 -18.43 -12.62 -12.67
C VAL A 124 -19.26 -11.80 -11.69
N ALA A 125 -18.66 -11.45 -10.55
CA ALA A 125 -19.30 -10.64 -9.54
C ALA A 125 -18.26 -9.81 -8.77
N GLN A 126 -18.75 -8.73 -8.18
CA GLN A 126 -17.95 -7.83 -7.36
C GLN A 126 -18.75 -7.36 -6.14
N GLN A 127 -18.02 -6.92 -5.12
CA GLN A 127 -18.54 -6.35 -3.88
C GLN A 127 -17.71 -5.11 -3.53
N GLY A 128 -18.36 -3.98 -3.21
CA GLY A 128 -17.69 -2.76 -2.73
C GLY A 128 -17.02 -1.88 -3.79
N PHE A 129 -17.17 -2.22 -5.08
CA PHE A 129 -16.63 -1.43 -6.20
C PHE A 129 -17.72 -0.90 -7.12
N ASP A 130 -18.49 0.08 -6.64
CA ASP A 130 -19.66 0.60 -7.36
C ASP A 130 -19.29 1.31 -8.68
N GLN A 131 -18.04 1.73 -8.85
CA GLN A 131 -17.55 2.35 -10.09
C GLN A 131 -17.57 1.40 -11.29
N ALA A 132 -17.46 0.08 -11.08
CA ALA A 132 -17.68 -0.90 -12.15
C ALA A 132 -19.12 -1.40 -12.22
N SER A 133 -20.01 -0.96 -11.32
CA SER A 133 -21.42 -1.32 -11.37
C SER A 133 -22.10 -0.56 -12.52
N GLY A 134 -22.25 -1.24 -13.65
CA GLY A 134 -22.80 -0.67 -14.89
C GLY A 134 -21.86 -0.69 -16.09
N ILE A 135 -20.60 -1.12 -15.91
CA ILE A 135 -19.72 -1.45 -17.03
C ILE A 135 -20.10 -2.86 -17.50
N GLU A 136 -20.74 -2.96 -18.66
CA GLU A 136 -20.93 -4.25 -19.32
C GLU A 136 -19.55 -4.80 -19.71
N ASP A 137 -19.33 -6.09 -19.44
CA ASP A 137 -18.11 -6.80 -19.80
C ASP A 137 -16.83 -6.23 -19.14
N PHE A 138 -16.93 -5.86 -17.86
CA PHE A 138 -15.74 -5.51 -17.07
C PHE A 138 -14.81 -6.72 -16.94
N GLU A 139 -13.63 -6.61 -17.53
CA GLU A 139 -12.60 -7.65 -17.51
C GLU A 139 -11.38 -7.19 -16.73
N MET A 140 -10.78 -8.13 -16.01
CA MET A 140 -9.57 -7.89 -15.22
C MET A 140 -8.44 -8.87 -15.60
N GLY A 141 -8.64 -9.73 -16.60
CA GLY A 141 -7.63 -10.68 -17.09
C GLY A 141 -6.35 -10.02 -17.61
N GLY A 142 -6.42 -8.77 -18.06
CA GLY A 142 -5.25 -8.01 -18.52
C GLY A 142 -4.30 -7.56 -17.39
N TYR A 143 -4.71 -7.67 -16.12
CA TYR A 143 -3.85 -7.31 -14.99
C TYR A 143 -2.89 -8.47 -14.67
N PRO A 144 -1.57 -8.24 -14.55
CA PRO A 144 -0.59 -9.30 -14.31
C PRO A 144 -0.89 -10.15 -13.07
N ILE A 145 -1.33 -9.52 -11.98
CA ILE A 145 -1.70 -10.23 -10.74
C ILE A 145 -2.88 -11.20 -10.94
N VAL A 146 -3.83 -10.86 -11.83
CA VAL A 146 -4.99 -11.71 -12.15
C VAL A 146 -4.56 -12.84 -13.06
N ALA A 147 -3.79 -12.53 -14.11
CA ALA A 147 -3.24 -13.55 -15.00
C ALA A 147 -2.41 -14.58 -14.20
N ASP A 148 -1.54 -14.13 -13.31
CA ASP A 148 -0.76 -15.03 -12.43
C ASP A 148 -1.66 -15.91 -11.56
N ALA A 149 -2.72 -15.35 -10.97
CA ALA A 149 -3.69 -16.11 -10.19
C ALA A 149 -4.45 -17.16 -11.01
N LEU A 150 -4.82 -16.84 -12.25
CA LEU A 150 -5.47 -17.79 -13.16
C LEU A 150 -4.53 -18.95 -13.57
N HIS A 151 -3.20 -18.76 -13.45
CA HIS A 151 -2.19 -19.81 -13.65
C HIS A 151 -1.80 -20.53 -12.35
N GLY A 152 -2.48 -20.28 -11.22
CA GLY A 152 -2.26 -20.98 -9.95
C GLY A 152 -1.30 -20.27 -8.99
N TRP A 153 -0.85 -19.05 -9.30
CA TRP A 153 0.07 -18.31 -8.44
C TRP A 153 -0.68 -17.42 -7.44
N ILE A 154 -0.16 -17.30 -6.22
CA ILE A 154 -0.67 -16.34 -5.24
C ILE A 154 0.23 -15.12 -5.30
N ARG A 155 -0.37 -13.94 -5.52
CA ARG A 155 0.39 -12.70 -5.68
C ARG A 155 -0.30 -11.52 -5.02
N ASP A 156 0.52 -10.57 -4.57
CA ASP A 156 0.10 -9.24 -4.16
C ASP A 156 0.68 -8.19 -5.12
N ASP A 157 -0.03 -7.07 -5.26
CA ASP A 157 0.34 -5.96 -6.14
C ASP A 157 -0.15 -4.62 -5.56
N SER A 158 0.32 -3.52 -6.14
CA SER A 158 -0.15 -2.17 -5.81
C SER A 158 -0.60 -1.46 -7.09
N TRP A 159 -1.88 -1.09 -7.13
CA TRP A 159 -2.45 -0.37 -8.26
C TRP A 159 -2.62 1.10 -7.95
N VAL A 160 -2.38 1.93 -8.96
CA VAL A 160 -2.73 3.34 -8.92
C VAL A 160 -3.86 3.56 -9.92
N LEU A 161 -5.05 3.85 -9.41
CA LEU A 161 -6.27 4.01 -10.20
C LEU A 161 -6.98 5.28 -9.74
N ASP A 162 -7.26 6.19 -10.68
CA ASP A 162 -7.97 7.46 -10.40
C ASP A 162 -7.35 8.27 -9.24
N GLY A 163 -6.01 8.36 -9.24
CA GLY A 163 -5.26 9.06 -8.18
C GLY A 163 -5.27 8.39 -6.81
N ARG A 164 -5.86 7.20 -6.68
CA ARG A 164 -5.91 6.40 -5.45
C ARG A 164 -4.96 5.22 -5.56
N ILE A 165 -4.39 4.82 -4.43
CA ILE A 165 -3.56 3.62 -4.35
C ILE A 165 -4.39 2.49 -3.76
N TYR A 166 -4.36 1.33 -4.40
CA TYR A 166 -4.99 0.11 -3.94
C TYR A 166 -3.94 -0.95 -3.72
N ARG A 167 -3.95 -1.58 -2.55
CA ARG A 167 -3.22 -2.83 -2.32
C ARG A 167 -4.09 -3.98 -2.73
N VAL A 168 -3.60 -4.79 -3.64
CA VAL A 168 -4.37 -5.85 -4.29
C VAL A 168 -3.73 -7.19 -4.00
N VAL A 169 -4.56 -8.19 -3.76
CA VAL A 169 -4.15 -9.56 -3.57
C VAL A 169 -5.03 -10.45 -4.42
N ALA A 170 -4.43 -11.35 -5.18
CA ALA A 170 -5.14 -12.33 -5.98
C ALA A 170 -4.77 -13.76 -5.58
N ARG A 171 -5.77 -14.65 -5.62
CA ARG A 171 -5.57 -16.09 -5.41
C ARG A 171 -6.33 -16.91 -6.45
N PRO A 172 -5.76 -18.04 -6.91
CA PRO A 172 -6.52 -19.02 -7.67
C PRO A 172 -7.69 -19.52 -6.82
N VAL A 173 -8.82 -19.74 -7.47
CA VAL A 173 -9.89 -20.58 -6.92
C VAL A 173 -9.62 -21.99 -7.39
N GLU A 174 -9.34 -22.88 -6.44
CA GLU A 174 -8.99 -24.26 -6.72
C GLU A 174 -10.20 -24.99 -7.33
N GLY A 175 -9.96 -25.63 -8.47
CA GLY A 175 -10.93 -26.45 -9.18
C GLY A 175 -10.73 -27.94 -8.90
N ASP A 176 -11.04 -28.77 -9.89
CA ASP A 176 -10.66 -30.18 -9.87
C ASP A 176 -9.13 -30.32 -9.94
N THR A 177 -8.56 -31.26 -9.20
CA THR A 177 -7.09 -31.46 -9.07
C THR A 177 -6.43 -31.88 -10.39
N SER A 178 -7.23 -32.22 -11.40
CA SER A 178 -6.79 -32.59 -12.74
C SER A 178 -6.72 -31.42 -13.74
N GLN A 179 -7.22 -30.24 -13.37
CA GLN A 179 -7.33 -29.07 -14.25
C GLN A 179 -6.72 -27.81 -13.64
N GLY A 180 -6.56 -26.77 -14.47
CA GLY A 180 -6.17 -25.45 -13.98
C GLY A 180 -7.23 -24.84 -13.05
N PRO A 181 -6.90 -23.74 -12.34
CA PRO A 181 -7.83 -23.07 -11.42
C PRO A 181 -9.19 -22.79 -12.06
N ALA A 182 -10.28 -22.90 -11.31
CA ALA A 182 -11.64 -22.60 -11.80
C ALA A 182 -11.86 -21.09 -12.07
N GLY A 183 -10.95 -20.25 -11.60
CA GLY A 183 -10.96 -18.80 -11.72
C GLY A 183 -10.02 -18.17 -10.69
N ALA A 184 -10.27 -16.91 -10.34
CA ALA A 184 -9.51 -16.19 -9.32
C ALA A 184 -10.42 -15.35 -8.41
N ILE A 185 -10.01 -15.20 -7.16
CA ILE A 185 -10.53 -14.16 -6.27
C ILE A 185 -9.49 -13.05 -6.15
N VAL A 186 -9.95 -11.81 -6.26
CA VAL A 186 -9.11 -10.61 -6.09
C VAL A 186 -9.71 -9.72 -5.00
N GLY A 187 -8.90 -9.36 -4.02
CA GLY A 187 -9.26 -8.39 -2.99
C GLY A 187 -8.41 -7.13 -3.13
N ALA A 188 -9.05 -5.96 -3.14
CA ALA A 188 -8.42 -4.66 -3.18
C ALA A 188 -8.76 -3.84 -1.93
N ARG A 189 -7.75 -3.34 -1.23
CA ARG A 189 -7.88 -2.39 -0.11
C ARG A 189 -7.34 -1.04 -0.56
N ILE A 190 -8.19 -0.01 -0.52
CA ILE A 190 -7.73 1.36 -0.77
C ILE A 190 -6.77 1.80 0.34
N ILE A 191 -5.70 2.49 -0.01
CA ILE A 191 -4.83 3.21 0.93
C ILE A 191 -5.45 4.58 1.15
N ASP A 192 -6.14 4.74 2.28
CA ASP A 192 -6.77 5.97 2.74
C ASP A 192 -6.20 6.41 4.10
N ASP A 193 -6.66 7.54 4.62
CA ASP A 193 -6.21 8.00 5.94
C ASP A 193 -6.55 7.02 7.07
N VAL A 194 -7.57 6.15 6.90
CA VAL A 194 -7.87 5.09 7.87
C VAL A 194 -6.72 4.08 7.89
N PHE A 195 -6.31 3.60 6.72
CA PHE A 195 -5.18 2.70 6.57
C PHE A 195 -3.88 3.32 7.11
N ALA A 196 -3.62 4.59 6.77
CA ALA A 196 -2.44 5.30 7.27
C ALA A 196 -2.44 5.42 8.80
N ARG A 197 -3.61 5.70 9.41
CA ARG A 197 -3.75 5.73 10.88
C ARG A 197 -3.51 4.38 11.52
N ASP A 198 -4.03 3.30 10.94
CA ASP A 198 -3.83 1.95 11.47
C ASP A 198 -2.36 1.52 11.37
N LEU A 199 -1.70 1.88 10.28
CA LEU A 199 -0.25 1.71 10.11
C LEU A 199 0.51 2.49 11.20
N THR A 200 0.23 3.79 11.33
CA THR A 200 0.85 4.67 12.34
C THR A 200 0.67 4.14 13.77
N LYS A 201 -0.53 3.68 14.12
CA LYS A 201 -0.82 3.12 15.45
C LYS A 201 0.01 1.89 15.77
N ARG A 202 0.38 1.10 14.76
CA ARG A 202 1.12 -0.16 14.92
C ARG A 202 2.63 0.04 14.82
N THR A 203 3.09 0.97 14.02
CA THR A 203 4.53 1.20 13.78
C THR A 203 5.09 2.35 14.60
N GLY A 204 4.25 3.29 15.06
CA GLY A 204 4.69 4.54 15.68
C GLY A 204 5.31 5.54 14.70
N ALA A 205 5.36 5.22 13.41
CA ALA A 205 5.97 6.06 12.39
C ALA A 205 4.96 7.06 11.81
N ALA A 206 5.42 8.28 11.50
CA ALA A 206 4.67 9.20 10.66
C ALA A 206 4.77 8.76 9.20
N VAL A 207 3.63 8.56 8.53
CA VAL A 207 3.56 7.98 7.20
C VAL A 207 2.69 8.83 6.28
N ALA A 208 3.16 9.00 5.04
CA ALA A 208 2.38 9.58 3.97
C ALA A 208 2.55 8.74 2.70
N PHE A 209 1.46 8.60 1.96
CA PHE A 209 1.40 7.91 0.68
C PHE A 209 1.16 8.94 -0.41
N PHE A 210 1.93 8.84 -1.49
CA PHE A 210 1.88 9.75 -2.62
C PHE A 210 1.62 8.98 -3.91
N ALA A 211 0.79 9.55 -4.78
CA ALA A 211 0.60 9.10 -6.15
C ALA A 211 0.47 10.32 -7.06
N SER A 212 1.12 10.30 -8.22
CA SER A 212 1.09 11.41 -9.18
C SER A 212 1.36 12.78 -8.54
N LYS A 213 2.40 12.85 -7.70
CA LYS A 213 2.84 14.04 -6.94
C LYS A 213 1.83 14.61 -5.94
N THR A 214 0.73 13.89 -5.69
CA THR A 214 -0.30 14.29 -4.74
C THR A 214 -0.31 13.34 -3.56
N ARG A 215 -0.51 13.88 -2.35
CA ARG A 215 -0.70 13.07 -1.15
C ARG A 215 -2.05 12.38 -1.21
N VAL A 216 -2.03 11.05 -1.19
CA VAL A 216 -3.23 10.19 -1.23
C VAL A 216 -3.74 9.90 0.17
N ALA A 217 -2.84 9.67 1.11
CA ALA A 217 -3.17 9.40 2.51
C ALA A 217 -2.04 9.81 3.43
N ALA A 218 -2.35 10.22 4.65
CA ALA A 218 -1.33 10.43 5.67
C ALA A 218 -1.84 10.25 7.10
N ALA A 219 -0.93 9.88 7.98
CA ALA A 219 -1.15 9.84 9.42
C ALA A 219 0.17 9.99 10.15
N ALA A 220 0.10 10.49 11.38
CA ALA A 220 1.25 10.64 12.23
C ALA A 220 0.89 10.41 13.71
N PRO A 221 1.87 10.05 14.55
CA PRO A 221 1.66 9.91 16.00
C PRO A 221 1.20 11.21 16.65
N GLU A 222 0.63 11.12 17.85
CA GLU A 222 0.24 12.31 18.62
C GLU A 222 1.43 13.27 18.80
N GLY A 223 1.19 14.56 18.57
CA GLY A 223 2.22 15.60 18.65
C GLY A 223 3.00 15.86 17.35
N PHE A 224 2.79 15.07 16.29
CA PHE A 224 3.38 15.34 14.97
C PHE A 224 2.35 15.95 14.01
N PRO A 225 2.56 17.19 13.51
CA PRO A 225 1.63 17.81 12.56
C PRO A 225 1.76 17.16 11.17
N THR A 226 0.68 16.56 10.67
CA THR A 226 0.64 15.91 9.35
C THR A 226 0.90 16.87 8.18
N SER A 227 0.73 18.18 8.38
CA SER A 227 1.10 19.21 7.40
C SER A 227 2.61 19.25 7.11
N MET A 228 3.46 18.78 8.02
CA MET A 228 4.90 18.63 7.72
C MET A 228 5.16 17.57 6.66
N LEU A 229 4.25 16.60 6.47
CA LEU A 229 4.35 15.60 5.41
C LEU A 229 3.99 16.17 4.04
N ASP A 230 3.24 17.29 3.98
CA ASP A 230 2.95 17.97 2.73
C ASP A 230 4.18 18.69 2.17
N ALA A 231 5.10 19.13 3.03
CA ALA A 231 6.36 19.75 2.60
C ALA A 231 7.21 18.80 1.73
N ILE A 232 7.11 17.48 1.95
CA ILE A 232 7.81 16.44 1.18
C ILE A 232 7.44 16.48 -0.31
N THR A 233 6.23 16.95 -0.68
CA THR A 233 5.84 17.09 -2.09
C THR A 233 6.73 18.07 -2.87
N THR A 234 7.27 19.08 -2.20
CA THR A 234 8.21 20.04 -2.81
C THR A 234 9.57 19.39 -3.07
N ASP A 235 10.00 18.49 -2.19
CA ASP A 235 11.27 17.78 -2.29
C ASP A 235 11.20 16.59 -3.28
N LEU A 236 10.01 16.03 -3.53
CA LEU A 236 9.78 14.94 -4.49
C LEU A 236 10.17 15.33 -5.92
N ASP A 237 10.01 16.59 -6.32
CA ASP A 237 10.44 17.09 -7.64
C ASP A 237 11.97 17.03 -7.81
N ALA A 238 12.73 17.07 -6.72
CA ALA A 238 14.19 16.92 -6.76
C ALA A 238 14.63 15.45 -6.88
N VAL A 239 13.79 14.49 -6.48
CA VAL A 239 14.09 13.05 -6.53
C VAL A 239 13.86 12.45 -7.92
N GLU A 240 12.93 13.00 -8.72
CA GLU A 240 12.71 12.57 -10.12
C GLU A 240 13.86 12.96 -11.08
N GLN A 241 14.80 13.81 -10.63
CA GLN A 241 15.91 14.31 -11.47
C GLN A 241 17.22 13.53 -11.31
N ASP A 242 17.28 12.55 -10.40
CA ASP A 242 18.39 11.58 -10.25
C ASP A 242 18.05 10.21 -10.86
#